data_AF-A0A1C6BLQ5-F1
#
_entry.id   AF-A0A1C6BLQ5-F1
#
_cell.length_a   1.000
_cell.length_b   1.000
_cell.length_c   1.000
_cell.angle_alpha   90.00
_cell.angle_beta   90.00
_cell.angle_gamma   90.00
#
_symmetry.space_group_name_H-M   'P 1'
#
loop_
_entity.id
_entity.type
_entity.pdbx_description
1 polymer ?
#
loop_
_entity_poly.entity_id
_entity_poly.type
_entity_poly.pdbx_seq_one_letter_code
_entity_poly.pdbx_strand_id
1 'polypeptide(L)'
;MQQDNIKDFAIAAFRYRGHLNDTDILSLEEVYINMAVTSTIRHLEIERDYIAIEGVKRVYYQLPLGNLKRGLLTENTKRVAIDMHIEERTLWRHLARARNIFNCYYEKFTDTKLSGVT
;
A
#
# COMPACT_ATOMS: atom_id res chain seq x y z
N MET A 1 12.94 8.51 -1.30
CA MET A 1 11.90 8.89 -0.31
C MET A 1 12.51 8.97 1.08
N GLN A 2 12.50 10.13 1.75
CA GLN A 2 12.86 10.20 3.17
C GLN A 2 11.73 9.61 4.03
N GLN A 3 12.11 8.73 4.97
CA GLN A 3 11.27 7.70 5.60
C GLN A 3 10.70 8.12 6.97
N ASP A 4 10.45 9.40 7.22
CA ASP A 4 10.58 9.86 8.61
C ASP A 4 9.40 9.60 9.56
N ASN A 5 8.32 8.88 9.20
CA ASN A 5 7.30 8.50 10.20
C ASN A 5 6.40 7.29 9.91
N ILE A 6 6.55 6.59 8.77
CA ILE A 6 5.87 5.31 8.53
C ILE A 6 6.93 4.21 8.64
N LYS A 7 6.81 3.36 9.66
CA LYS A 7 7.73 2.22 9.86
C LYS A 7 7.56 1.10 8.82
N ASP A 8 6.43 1.09 8.11
CA ASP A 8 6.05 0.03 7.18
C ASP A 8 6.15 0.51 5.72
N PHE A 9 7.13 0.00 5.00
CA PHE A 9 7.41 0.38 3.62
C PHE A 9 6.20 0.18 2.69
N ALA A 10 5.42 -0.89 2.87
CA ALA A 10 4.25 -1.15 2.04
C ALA A 10 3.19 -0.06 2.21
N ILE A 11 2.98 0.42 3.45
CA ILE A 11 2.04 1.54 3.71
C ILE A 11 2.54 2.81 3.02
N ALA A 12 3.84 3.10 3.07
CA ALA A 12 4.41 4.26 2.38
C ALA A 12 4.22 4.17 0.87
N ALA A 13 4.41 2.97 0.28
CA ALA A 13 4.19 2.71 -1.14
C ALA A 13 2.73 2.90 -1.55
N PHE A 14 1.78 2.30 -0.83
CA PHE A 14 0.35 2.49 -1.08
C PHE A 14 -0.05 3.95 -0.94
N ARG A 15 0.40 4.61 0.13
CA ARG A 15 0.17 6.04 0.33
C ARG A 15 0.67 6.84 -0.86
N TYR A 16 1.92 6.63 -1.29
CA TYR A 16 2.50 7.34 -2.43
C TYR A 16 1.65 7.14 -3.69
N ARG A 17 1.21 5.91 -3.98
CA ARG A 17 0.30 5.63 -5.10
C ARG A 17 -0.97 6.46 -5.06
N GLY A 18 -1.55 6.67 -3.88
CA GLY A 18 -2.75 7.49 -3.70
C GLY A 18 -2.58 8.95 -4.10
N HIS A 19 -1.34 9.45 -4.16
CA HIS A 19 -1.00 10.84 -4.51
C HIS A 19 -0.33 10.98 -5.88
N LEU A 20 -0.08 9.87 -6.60
CA LEU A 20 0.52 9.90 -7.93
C LEU A 20 -0.50 10.39 -8.96
N ASN A 21 -0.07 11.31 -9.82
CA ASN A 21 -0.79 11.67 -11.03
C ASN A 21 -0.25 10.87 -12.23
N ASP A 22 -1.10 10.66 -13.24
CA ASP A 22 -0.73 9.88 -14.44
C ASP A 22 0.42 10.51 -15.25
N THR A 23 0.73 11.78 -14.99
CA THR A 23 1.79 12.55 -15.66
C THR A 23 3.12 12.57 -14.90
N ASP A 24 3.20 11.95 -13.72
CA ASP A 24 4.40 12.00 -12.89
C ASP A 24 5.54 11.16 -13.50
N ILE A 25 6.73 11.76 -13.62
CA ILE A 25 7.93 11.06 -14.09
C ILE A 25 8.53 10.30 -12.91
N LEU A 26 8.53 8.97 -13.00
CA LEU A 26 9.01 8.10 -11.94
C LEU A 26 10.47 7.69 -12.17
N SER A 27 11.25 7.66 -11.10
CA SER A 27 12.52 6.95 -11.09
C SER A 27 12.30 5.44 -11.24
N LEU A 28 13.35 4.70 -11.63
CA LEU A 28 13.25 3.25 -11.81
C LEU A 28 12.80 2.51 -10.53
N GLU A 29 13.23 2.98 -9.35
CA GLU A 29 12.80 2.42 -8.08
C GLU A 29 11.30 2.66 -7.85
N GLU A 30 10.82 3.87 -8.12
CA GLU A 30 9.40 4.21 -8.01
C GLU A 30 8.54 3.42 -9.01
N VAL A 31 9.06 3.10 -10.20
CA VAL A 31 8.39 2.21 -11.15
C VAL A 31 8.17 0.83 -10.53
N TYR A 32 9.19 0.23 -9.90
CA TYR A 32 9.03 -1.08 -9.27
C TYR A 32 8.06 -1.06 -8.08
N ILE A 33 8.12 -0.02 -7.26
CA ILE A 33 7.15 0.19 -6.17
C ILE A 33 5.74 0.28 -6.75
N ASN A 34 5.57 1.07 -7.82
CA ASN A 34 4.29 1.28 -8.46
C ASN A 34 3.74 0.00 -9.12
N MET A 35 4.61 -0.81 -9.72
CA MET A 35 4.29 -2.13 -10.24
C MET A 35 3.85 -3.06 -9.10
N ALA A 36 4.59 -3.11 -7.99
CA ALA A 36 4.22 -3.93 -6.83
C ALA A 36 2.85 -3.54 -6.25
N VAL A 37 2.56 -2.24 -6.12
CA VAL A 37 1.23 -1.76 -5.70
C VAL A 37 0.16 -2.20 -6.71
N THR A 38 0.37 -1.98 -8.01
CA THR A 38 -0.60 -2.32 -9.05
C THR A 38 -0.88 -3.83 -9.11
N SER A 39 0.17 -4.66 -9.05
CA SER A 39 0.05 -6.12 -8.99
C SER A 39 -0.68 -6.58 -7.73
N THR A 40 -0.45 -5.92 -6.60
CA THR A 40 -1.16 -6.23 -5.35
C THR A 40 -2.66 -5.94 -5.46
N ILE A 41 -3.05 -4.77 -5.97
CA ILE A 41 -4.47 -4.46 -6.17
C ILE A 41 -5.11 -5.46 -7.12
N ARG A 42 -4.46 -5.78 -8.25
CA ARG A 42 -4.95 -6.77 -9.20
C ARG A 42 -5.06 -8.17 -8.59
N HIS A 43 -4.12 -8.57 -7.75
CA HIS A 43 -4.18 -9.85 -7.03
C HIS A 43 -5.42 -9.89 -6.14
N LEU A 44 -5.65 -8.86 -5.33
CA LEU A 44 -6.81 -8.76 -4.46
C LEU A 44 -8.13 -8.75 -5.25
N GLU A 45 -8.15 -8.14 -6.44
CA GLU A 45 -9.30 -8.15 -7.35
C GLU A 45 -9.62 -9.56 -7.85
N ILE A 46 -8.60 -10.33 -8.24
CA ILE A 46 -8.75 -11.74 -8.66
C ILE A 46 -9.29 -12.59 -7.53
N GLU A 47 -8.79 -12.38 -6.31
CA GLU A 47 -9.25 -13.07 -5.10
C GLU A 47 -10.59 -12.54 -4.56
N ARG A 48 -11.12 -11.47 -5.16
CA ARG A 48 -12.34 -10.77 -4.74
C ARG A 48 -12.29 -10.31 -3.27
N ASP A 49 -11.11 -9.93 -2.80
CA ASP A 49 -10.91 -9.40 -1.45
C ASP A 49 -11.23 -7.89 -1.41
N TYR A 50 -12.53 -7.58 -1.51
CA TYR A 50 -13.02 -6.20 -1.56
C TYR A 50 -12.71 -5.41 -0.29
N ILE A 51 -12.63 -6.09 0.87
CA ILE A 51 -12.28 -5.44 2.14
C ILE A 51 -10.83 -4.94 2.10
N ALA A 52 -9.90 -5.74 1.59
CA ALA A 52 -8.51 -5.31 1.45
C ALA A 52 -8.37 -4.16 0.44
N ILE A 53 -9.06 -4.24 -0.71
CA ILE A 53 -9.00 -3.20 -1.75
C ILE A 53 -9.51 -1.86 -1.21
N GLU A 54 -10.71 -1.85 -0.65
CA GLU A 54 -11.31 -0.63 -0.09
C GLU A 54 -10.56 -0.14 1.15
N GLY A 55 -10.06 -1.06 1.97
CA GLY A 55 -9.18 -0.75 3.08
C GLY A 55 -7.94 0.00 2.63
N VAL A 56 -7.22 -0.49 1.62
CA VAL A 56 -6.01 0.19 1.09
C VAL A 56 -6.35 1.57 0.56
N LYS A 57 -7.41 1.69 -0.26
CA LYS A 57 -7.81 2.97 -0.87
C LYS A 57 -8.28 4.00 0.15
N ARG A 58 -9.04 3.59 1.17
CA ARG A 58 -9.65 4.52 2.13
C ARG A 58 -8.75 4.77 3.34
N VAL A 59 -7.92 3.79 3.73
CA VAL A 59 -6.98 3.92 4.85
C VAL A 59 -5.64 4.47 4.39
N TYR A 60 -4.99 3.88 3.38
CA TYR A 60 -3.61 4.23 3.03
C TYR A 60 -3.49 5.35 1.99
N TYR A 61 -4.28 5.33 0.92
CA TYR A 61 -4.17 6.36 -0.14
C TYR A 61 -4.54 7.74 0.39
N GLN A 62 -5.42 7.81 1.39
CA GLN A 62 -5.88 9.05 2.00
C GLN A 62 -4.91 9.60 3.06
N LEU A 63 -3.81 8.90 3.37
CA LEU A 63 -2.84 9.41 4.35
C LEU A 63 -2.04 10.57 3.75
N PRO A 64 -1.78 11.64 4.52
CA PRO A 64 -0.96 12.75 4.04
C PRO A 64 0.48 12.29 3.77
N LEU A 65 1.10 12.84 2.72
CA LEU A 65 2.53 12.67 2.46
C LEU A 65 3.38 13.33 3.57
N GLY A 66 4.62 12.85 3.72
CA GLY A 66 5.52 13.30 4.76
C GLY A 66 5.22 12.69 6.14
N ASN A 67 5.36 13.50 7.19
CA ASN A 67 5.29 13.07 8.58
C ASN A 67 3.86 12.77 9.03
N LEU A 68 3.62 11.53 9.46
CA LEU A 68 2.34 11.13 10.04
C LEU A 68 2.27 11.51 11.52
N LYS A 69 1.16 12.13 11.93
CA LYS A 69 0.85 12.32 13.35
C LYS A 69 0.67 10.95 14.02
N ARG A 70 1.18 10.81 15.24
CA ARG A 70 0.98 9.61 16.07
C ARG A 70 -0.53 9.33 16.23
N GLY A 71 -0.94 8.08 16.00
CA GLY A 71 -2.35 7.66 16.14
C GLY A 71 -3.21 7.86 14.90
N LEU A 72 -2.80 8.70 13.93
CA LEU A 72 -3.60 9.01 12.74
C LEU A 72 -4.00 7.77 11.94
N LEU A 73 -3.07 6.83 11.75
CA LEU A 73 -3.35 5.58 11.05
C LEU A 73 -4.44 4.78 11.78
N THR A 74 -4.33 4.64 13.10
CA THR A 74 -5.30 3.90 13.92
C THR A 74 -6.68 4.55 13.89
N GLU A 75 -6.74 5.87 14.06
CA GLU A 75 -8.00 6.63 13.98
C GLU A 75 -8.65 6.50 12.60
N ASN A 76 -7.85 6.61 11.53
CA ASN A 76 -8.36 6.47 10.17
C ASN A 76 -8.88 5.05 9.91
N THR A 77 -8.14 4.01 10.31
CA THR A 77 -8.57 2.61 10.18
C THR A 77 -9.88 2.37 10.93
N LYS A 78 -10.01 2.87 12.17
CA LYS A 78 -11.24 2.75 12.95
C LYS A 78 -12.43 3.40 12.26
N ARG A 79 -12.27 4.62 11.75
CA ARG A 79 -13.32 5.31 10.99
C ARG A 79 -13.74 4.51 9.75
N VAL A 80 -12.78 4.06 8.96
CA VAL A 80 -13.06 3.30 7.73
C VAL A 80 -13.75 1.98 8.04
N ALA A 81 -13.36 1.28 9.12
CA ALA A 81 -14.04 0.05 9.53
C ALA A 81 -15.53 0.29 9.86
N ILE A 82 -15.83 1.39 10.57
CA ILE A 82 -17.21 1.81 10.85
C ILE A 82 -17.97 2.09 9.55
N ASP A 83 -17.41 2.88 8.64
CA ASP A 83 -18.03 3.21 7.35
C ASP A 83 -18.27 1.98 6.46
N MET A 84 -17.44 0.96 6.58
CA MET A 84 -17.56 -0.30 5.85
C MET A 84 -18.47 -1.31 6.56
N HIS A 85 -19.00 -0.98 7.74
CA HIS A 85 -19.80 -1.86 8.59
C HIS A 85 -19.12 -3.19 8.93
N ILE A 86 -17.81 -3.14 9.26
CA ILE A 86 -17.02 -4.30 9.67
C ILE A 86 -16.28 -4.05 10.98
N GLU A 87 -15.83 -5.11 11.64
CA GLU A 87 -14.95 -4.99 12.79
C GLU A 87 -13.59 -4.39 12.39
N GLU A 88 -13.06 -3.48 13.21
CA GLU A 88 -11.73 -2.88 13.01
C GLU A 88 -10.65 -3.96 12.89
N ARG A 89 -10.74 -5.02 13.71
CA ARG A 89 -9.81 -6.16 13.67
C ARG A 89 -9.84 -6.90 12.33
N THR A 90 -11.01 -7.02 11.72
CA THR A 90 -11.16 -7.62 10.39
C THR A 90 -10.46 -6.75 9.35
N LEU A 91 -10.71 -5.44 9.36
CA LEU A 91 -10.00 -4.52 8.46
C LEU A 91 -8.47 -4.62 8.61
N TRP A 92 -7.96 -4.65 9.84
CA TRP A 92 -6.52 -4.83 10.08
C TRP A 92 -5.95 -6.12 9.50
N ARG A 93 -6.69 -7.24 9.54
CA ARG A 93 -6.25 -8.52 8.94
C ARG A 93 -6.14 -8.41 7.42
N HIS A 94 -7.14 -7.84 6.75
CA HIS A 94 -7.13 -7.63 5.31
C HIS A 94 -6.04 -6.65 4.87
N LEU A 95 -5.85 -5.57 5.63
CA LEU A 95 -4.75 -4.63 5.43
C LEU A 95 -3.37 -5.30 5.61
N ALA A 96 -3.21 -6.18 6.59
CA ALA A 96 -1.97 -6.94 6.77
C ALA A 96 -1.71 -7.90 5.58
N ARG A 97 -2.76 -8.57 5.09
CA ARG A 97 -2.67 -9.40 3.89
C ARG A 97 -2.21 -8.60 2.67
N ALA A 98 -2.79 -7.43 2.43
CA ALA A 98 -2.38 -6.55 1.33
C ALA A 98 -0.90 -6.17 1.41
N ARG A 99 -0.38 -5.87 2.61
CA ARG A 99 1.05 -5.59 2.81
C ARG A 99 1.94 -6.79 2.52
N ASN A 100 1.53 -7.99 2.94
CA ASN A 100 2.27 -9.22 2.65
C ASN A 100 2.33 -9.51 1.14
N ILE A 101 1.21 -9.39 0.44
CA ILE A 101 1.15 -9.56 -1.03
C ILE A 101 2.05 -8.54 -1.73
N PHE A 102 2.00 -7.29 -1.28
CA PHE A 102 2.89 -6.23 -1.78
C PHE A 102 4.36 -6.61 -1.63
N ASN A 103 4.78 -7.07 -0.45
CA ASN A 103 6.16 -7.46 -0.21
C ASN A 103 6.60 -8.57 -1.18
N CYS A 104 5.76 -9.60 -1.41
CA CYS A 104 6.07 -10.66 -2.36
C CYS A 104 6.27 -10.15 -3.80
N TYR A 105 5.42 -9.22 -4.27
CA TYR A 105 5.60 -8.64 -5.60
C TYR A 105 6.81 -7.71 -5.68
N TYR A 106 7.03 -6.90 -4.65
CA TYR A 106 8.16 -6.00 -4.60
C TYR A 106 9.48 -6.77 -4.64
N GLU A 107 9.64 -7.79 -3.78
CA GLU A 107 10.79 -8.69 -3.79
C GLU A 107 11.02 -9.31 -5.17
N LYS A 108 9.95 -9.83 -5.81
CA LYS A 108 10.05 -10.42 -7.15
C LYS A 108 10.56 -9.42 -8.21
N PHE A 109 10.08 -8.18 -8.18
CA PHE A 109 10.52 -7.16 -9.13
C PHE A 109 11.95 -6.68 -8.83
N THR A 110 12.35 -6.62 -7.56
CA THR A 110 13.71 -6.25 -7.17
C THR A 110 14.72 -7.38 -7.37
N ASP A 111 14.34 -8.63 -7.25
CA ASP A 111 15.22 -9.78 -7.51
C ASP A 111 15.51 -9.94 -9.00
N THR A 112 14.52 -9.65 -9.85
CA THR A 112 14.69 -9.64 -11.31
C THR A 112 15.75 -8.60 -11.75
N LYS A 113 15.92 -7.52 -10.97
CA LYS A 113 17.00 -6.52 -11.17
C LYS A 113 18.38 -7.12 -10.94
N LEU A 114 18.51 -8.05 -9.99
CA LEU A 114 19.80 -8.68 -9.64
C LEU A 114 20.19 -9.79 -10.64
N SER A 115 19.21 -10.48 -11.23
CA SER A 115 19.45 -11.53 -12.22
C SER A 115 19.65 -11.04 -13.66
N GLY A 116 19.32 -9.77 -13.96
CA GLY A 116 19.53 -9.15 -15.27
C GLY A 116 20.92 -8.50 -15.45
N VAL A 117 21.83 -8.70 -14.49
CA VAL A 117 23.22 -8.24 -14.53
C VAL A 117 24.13 -9.47 -14.67
N THR A 118 24.06 -10.11 -15.82
CA THR A 118 25.04 -11.09 -16.35
C THR A 118 25.01 -11.00 -17.86
#